data_AF-A0A965VAC7-F1
#
_entry.id   AF-A0A965VAC7-F1
#
_cell.length_a   1.000
_cell.length_b   1.000
_cell.length_c   1.000
_cell.angle_alpha   90.00
_cell.angle_beta   90.00
_cell.angle_gamma   90.00
#
_symmetry.space_group_name_H-M   'P 1'
#
loop_
_entity.id
_entity.type
_entity.pdbx_description
1 polymer ?
#
loop_
_entity_poly.entity_id
_entity_poly.type
_entity_poly.pdbx_seq_one_letter_code
_entity_poly.pdbx_strand_id
1 'polypeptide(L)'
;ILMAFQAWFGSIVVATNLVPWTITVHMFLALLIIAIQIYVIVVLTNKSDLFKKFELAPWMKWMMWFIFGITFYQMFLGTQVREAIDHLIKAGVSQENWTDELGLIFYIHRSFSWLVLILLTIIFWLNEKGRGYMPIRYAFVLLAIELISGVLLAHVDMPGLVRTVHLLFASMLFGVLWMFLLRVRGIHS
;
A
#
# COMPACT_ATOMS: atom_id res chain seq x y z
N ILE A 1 3.71 -21.42 -10.30
CA ILE A 1 4.59 -21.83 -9.17
C ILE A 1 4.36 -20.93 -7.96
N LEU A 2 4.73 -19.64 -7.99
CA LEU A 2 4.58 -18.74 -6.82
C LEU A 2 3.13 -18.66 -6.29
N MET A 3 2.12 -18.61 -7.18
CA MET A 3 0.71 -18.65 -6.79
C MET A 3 0.32 -19.93 -6.03
N ALA A 4 0.87 -21.09 -6.43
CA ALA A 4 0.60 -22.34 -5.75
C ALA A 4 1.26 -22.37 -4.36
N PHE A 5 2.48 -21.84 -4.25
CA PHE A 5 3.16 -21.67 -2.97
C PHE A 5 2.38 -20.69 -2.06
N GLN A 6 1.88 -19.58 -2.60
CA GLN A 6 1.03 -18.63 -1.87
C GLN A 6 -0.26 -19.28 -1.37
N ALA A 7 -0.92 -20.11 -2.19
CA ALA A 7 -2.13 -20.83 -1.81
C ALA A 7 -1.85 -21.85 -0.70
N TRP A 8 -0.76 -22.61 -0.81
CA TRP A 8 -0.31 -23.53 0.23
C TRP A 8 0.00 -22.78 1.53
N PHE A 9 0.74 -21.68 1.47
CA PHE A 9 1.06 -20.88 2.66
C PHE A 9 -0.21 -20.24 3.27
N GLY A 10 -1.19 -19.86 2.44
CA GLY A 10 -2.50 -19.42 2.90
C GLY A 10 -3.23 -20.49 3.73
N SER A 11 -3.10 -21.77 3.38
CA SER A 11 -3.66 -22.85 4.20
C SER A 11 -3.01 -22.95 5.58
N ILE A 12 -1.70 -22.63 5.69
CA ILE A 12 -0.98 -22.57 6.97
C ILE A 12 -1.48 -21.41 7.83
N VAL A 13 -1.73 -20.24 7.23
CA VAL A 13 -2.30 -19.08 7.96
C VAL A 13 -3.64 -19.44 8.62
N VAL A 14 -4.48 -20.20 7.93
CA VAL A 14 -5.75 -20.69 8.47
C VAL A 14 -5.52 -21.77 9.54
N ALA A 15 -4.69 -22.76 9.25
CA ALA A 15 -4.42 -23.88 10.17
C ALA A 15 -3.75 -23.45 11.49
N THR A 16 -3.00 -22.35 11.46
CA THR A 16 -2.36 -21.76 12.65
C THR A 16 -3.26 -20.79 13.42
N ASN A 17 -4.55 -20.66 13.06
CA ASN A 17 -5.47 -19.71 13.69
C ASN A 17 -4.92 -18.26 13.69
N LEU A 18 -4.40 -17.82 12.53
CA LEU A 18 -3.98 -16.44 12.31
C LEU A 18 -2.80 -16.02 13.22
N VAL A 19 -1.83 -16.90 13.44
CA VAL A 19 -0.61 -16.55 14.19
C VAL A 19 0.09 -15.36 13.50
N PRO A 20 0.48 -14.31 14.26
CA PRO A 20 0.93 -13.03 13.70
C PRO A 20 1.92 -13.12 12.53
N TRP A 21 3.08 -13.74 12.75
CA TRP A 21 4.13 -13.81 11.73
C TRP A 21 3.70 -14.51 10.44
N THR A 22 2.73 -15.43 10.49
CA THR A 22 2.22 -16.13 9.30
C THR A 22 1.42 -15.18 8.39
N ILE A 23 0.65 -14.25 8.96
CA ILE A 23 -0.09 -13.26 8.17
C ILE A 23 0.89 -12.33 7.47
N THR A 24 1.87 -11.81 8.22
CA THR A 24 2.88 -10.89 7.67
C THR A 24 3.65 -11.53 6.51
N VAL A 25 4.12 -12.77 6.64
CA VAL A 25 4.82 -13.48 5.55
C VAL A 25 3.90 -13.72 4.35
N HIS A 26 2.65 -14.14 4.58
CA HIS A 26 1.67 -14.37 3.52
C HIS A 26 1.41 -13.10 2.70
N MET A 27 1.16 -11.98 3.39
CA MET A 27 0.87 -10.70 2.76
C MET A 27 2.06 -10.18 1.96
N PHE A 28 3.27 -10.27 2.53
CA PHE A 28 4.49 -9.86 1.83
C PHE A 28 4.71 -10.66 0.53
N LEU A 29 4.53 -11.98 0.59
CA LEU A 29 4.67 -12.84 -0.57
C LEU A 29 3.59 -12.55 -1.63
N ALA A 30 2.35 -12.25 -1.22
CA ALA A 30 1.29 -11.81 -2.14
C ALA A 30 1.70 -10.54 -2.90
N LEU A 31 2.22 -9.53 -2.19
CA LEU A 31 2.66 -8.28 -2.79
C LEU A 31 3.84 -8.47 -3.74
N LEU A 32 4.78 -9.34 -3.38
CA LEU A 32 5.90 -9.70 -4.24
C LEU A 32 5.40 -10.35 -5.54
N ILE A 33 4.44 -11.26 -5.44
CA ILE A 33 3.82 -11.90 -6.61
C ILE A 33 3.13 -10.86 -7.50
N ILE A 34 2.34 -9.95 -6.91
CA ILE A 34 1.70 -8.84 -7.63
C ILE A 34 2.74 -7.97 -8.33
N ALA A 35 3.83 -7.62 -7.65
CA ALA A 35 4.91 -6.80 -8.22
C ALA A 35 5.58 -7.50 -9.43
N ILE A 36 5.84 -8.80 -9.32
CA ILE A 36 6.40 -9.62 -10.41
C ILE A 36 5.40 -9.70 -11.58
N GLN A 37 4.12 -9.93 -11.32
CA GLN A 37 3.09 -9.99 -12.37
C GLN A 37 2.97 -8.66 -13.12
N ILE A 38 2.92 -7.54 -12.39
CA ILE A 38 2.92 -6.21 -12.97
C ILE A 38 4.19 -5.98 -13.79
N TYR A 39 5.36 -6.38 -13.28
CA TYR A 39 6.62 -6.27 -14.01
C TYR A 39 6.58 -7.04 -15.34
N VAL A 40 6.14 -8.30 -15.32
CA VAL A 40 6.00 -9.14 -16.52
C VAL A 40 5.04 -8.50 -17.51
N ILE A 41 3.87 -8.03 -17.05
CA ILE A 41 2.90 -7.31 -17.89
C ILE A 41 3.56 -6.08 -18.51
N VAL A 42 4.25 -5.25 -17.73
CA VAL A 42 4.93 -4.05 -18.25
C VAL A 42 5.99 -4.43 -19.28
N VAL A 43 6.85 -5.41 -19.03
CA VAL A 43 7.92 -5.79 -19.97
C VAL A 43 7.37 -6.37 -21.27
N LEU A 44 6.38 -7.24 -21.21
CA LEU A 44 5.78 -7.86 -22.39
C LEU A 44 4.99 -6.84 -23.21
N THR A 45 4.25 -5.97 -22.54
CA THR A 45 3.41 -4.97 -23.18
C THR A 45 4.19 -3.75 -23.69
N ASN A 46 5.31 -3.39 -23.07
CA ASN A 46 6.19 -2.29 -23.50
C ASN A 46 6.95 -2.58 -24.81
N LYS A 47 6.78 -3.78 -25.38
CA LYS A 47 7.18 -4.10 -26.77
C LYS A 47 6.17 -3.59 -27.81
N SER A 48 4.97 -3.21 -27.39
CA SER A 48 3.97 -2.54 -28.23
C SER A 48 3.94 -1.05 -27.89
N ASP A 49 3.90 -0.18 -28.90
CA ASP A 49 3.74 1.28 -28.74
C ASP A 49 2.42 1.71 -28.04
N LEU A 50 1.62 0.74 -27.59
CA LEU A 50 0.33 0.93 -26.91
C LEU A 50 0.44 1.62 -25.54
N PHE A 51 1.62 1.66 -24.90
CA PHE A 51 1.79 2.28 -23.59
C PHE A 51 2.88 3.37 -23.59
N LYS A 52 2.42 4.61 -23.50
CA LYS A 52 3.28 5.81 -23.46
C LYS A 52 4.26 5.73 -22.28
N LYS A 53 5.54 5.99 -22.55
CA LYS A 53 6.54 6.24 -21.51
C LYS A 53 6.19 7.54 -20.81
N PHE A 54 6.29 7.55 -19.48
CA PHE A 54 6.06 8.76 -18.69
C PHE A 54 7.36 9.53 -18.55
N GLU A 55 7.28 10.84 -18.71
CA GLU A 55 8.42 11.74 -18.61
C GLU A 55 8.21 12.62 -17.39
N LEU A 56 9.06 12.44 -16.38
CA LEU A 56 9.05 13.26 -15.18
C LEU A 56 10.37 14.00 -15.04
N ALA A 57 10.30 15.19 -14.42
CA ALA A 57 11.48 15.85 -13.90
C ALA A 57 12.21 14.88 -12.94
N PRO A 58 13.56 14.84 -12.93
CA PRO A 58 14.32 13.89 -12.11
C PRO A 58 13.93 13.91 -10.63
N TRP A 59 13.67 15.10 -10.07
CA TRP A 59 13.26 15.24 -8.66
C TRP A 59 11.87 14.63 -8.39
N MET A 60 10.90 14.78 -9.31
CA MET A 60 9.57 14.16 -9.17
C MET A 60 9.66 12.64 -9.25
N LYS A 61 10.54 12.12 -10.12
CA LYS A 61 10.81 10.68 -10.20
C LYS A 61 11.36 10.14 -8.87
N TRP A 62 12.35 10.81 -8.28
CA TRP A 62 12.89 10.41 -6.98
C TRP A 62 11.87 10.54 -5.84
N MET A 63 11.05 11.59 -5.86
CA MET A 63 9.94 11.74 -4.92
C MET A 63 8.94 10.58 -5.03
N MET A 64 8.60 10.14 -6.24
CA MET A 64 7.71 8.99 -6.45
C MET A 64 8.32 7.68 -5.94
N TRP A 65 9.64 7.48 -6.10
CA TRP A 65 10.34 6.35 -5.48
C TRP A 65 10.31 6.41 -3.95
N PHE A 66 10.47 7.61 -3.38
CA PHE A 66 10.38 7.81 -1.93
C PHE A 66 8.97 7.53 -1.40
N ILE A 67 7.92 8.05 -2.06
CA ILE A 67 6.52 7.76 -1.77
C ILE A 67 6.25 6.25 -1.81
N PHE A 68 6.74 5.57 -2.86
CA PHE A 68 6.59 4.11 -2.98
C PHE A 68 7.30 3.36 -1.85
N GLY A 69 8.52 3.75 -1.49
CA GLY A 69 9.26 3.16 -0.38
C GLY A 69 8.52 3.29 0.96
N ILE A 70 7.98 4.47 1.25
CA ILE A 70 7.14 4.68 2.44
C ILE A 70 5.88 3.82 2.37
N THR A 71 5.17 3.85 1.24
CA THR A 71 3.91 3.08 1.06
C THR A 71 4.15 1.59 1.26
N PHE A 72 5.25 1.06 0.74
CA PHE A 72 5.64 -0.34 0.93
C PHE A 72 5.93 -0.66 2.40
N TYR A 73 6.71 0.17 3.09
CA TYR A 73 6.98 -0.02 4.51
C TYR A 73 5.71 0.09 5.37
N GLN A 74 4.79 0.96 4.97
CA GLN A 74 3.49 1.10 5.62
C GLN A 74 2.64 -0.17 5.56
N MET A 75 2.79 -0.99 4.52
CA MET A 75 2.09 -2.29 4.46
C MET A 75 2.57 -3.24 5.56
N PHE A 76 3.86 -3.19 5.92
CA PHE A 76 4.43 -3.95 7.03
C PHE A 76 4.05 -3.37 8.40
N LEU A 77 4.02 -2.04 8.55
CA LEU A 77 3.51 -1.42 9.78
C LEU A 77 2.02 -1.72 9.98
N GLY A 78 1.23 -1.69 8.91
CA GLY A 78 -0.19 -2.01 8.94
C GLY A 78 -0.48 -3.45 9.39
N THR A 79 0.35 -4.43 9.04
CA THR A 79 0.19 -5.80 9.56
C THR A 79 0.47 -5.87 11.06
N GLN A 80 1.51 -5.19 11.54
CA GLN A 80 1.80 -5.16 12.98
C GLN A 80 0.72 -4.43 13.79
N VAL A 81 0.18 -3.31 13.29
CA VAL A 81 -0.96 -2.61 13.93
C VAL A 81 -2.16 -3.54 14.01
N ARG A 82 -2.48 -4.25 12.92
CA ARG A 82 -3.57 -5.24 12.92
C ARG A 82 -3.33 -6.35 13.93
N GLU A 83 -2.14 -6.95 13.94
CA GLU A 83 -1.78 -8.04 14.84
C GLU A 83 -1.94 -7.61 16.31
N ALA A 84 -1.45 -6.41 16.64
CA ALA A 84 -1.59 -5.85 17.98
C ALA A 84 -3.05 -5.59 18.35
N ILE A 85 -3.88 -5.04 17.45
CA ILE A 85 -5.33 -4.89 17.70
C ILE A 85 -6.01 -6.25 17.90
N ASP A 86 -5.70 -7.25 17.08
CA ASP A 86 -6.28 -8.59 17.21
C ASP A 86 -5.91 -9.22 18.58
N HIS A 87 -4.75 -8.88 19.16
CA HIS A 87 -4.38 -9.24 20.54
C HIS A 87 -5.19 -8.46 21.59
N LEU A 88 -5.37 -7.16 21.44
CA LEU A 88 -6.15 -6.32 22.37
C LEU A 88 -7.63 -6.74 22.42
N ILE A 89 -8.22 -7.08 21.27
CA ILE A 89 -9.58 -7.60 21.19
C ILE A 89 -9.71 -8.91 21.98
N LYS A 90 -8.74 -9.84 21.82
CA LYS A 90 -8.73 -11.12 22.56
C LYS A 90 -8.55 -10.91 24.08
N ALA A 91 -7.83 -9.87 24.48
CA ALA A 91 -7.64 -9.49 25.88
C ALA A 91 -8.84 -8.74 26.47
N GLY A 92 -9.86 -8.40 25.66
CA GLY A 92 -11.05 -7.67 26.13
C GLY A 92 -10.81 -6.19 26.40
N VAL A 93 -9.76 -5.61 25.83
CA VAL A 93 -9.45 -4.17 25.99
C VAL A 93 -10.43 -3.34 25.17
N SER A 94 -11.06 -2.33 25.81
CA SER A 94 -11.99 -1.42 25.15
C SER A 94 -11.30 -0.57 24.08
N GLN A 95 -12.01 -0.24 22.99
CA GLN A 95 -11.46 0.50 21.86
C GLN A 95 -10.83 1.84 22.25
N GLU A 96 -11.42 2.52 23.24
CA GLU A 96 -10.91 3.79 23.78
C GLU A 96 -9.45 3.72 24.25
N ASN A 97 -8.98 2.54 24.65
CA ASN A 97 -7.63 2.32 25.15
C ASN A 97 -6.65 1.81 24.06
N TRP A 98 -7.14 1.44 22.87
CA TRP A 98 -6.28 0.82 21.85
C TRP A 98 -5.14 1.72 21.39
N THR A 99 -5.37 3.02 21.25
CA THR A 99 -4.33 3.95 20.80
C THR A 99 -3.16 4.04 21.76
N ASP A 100 -3.43 3.95 23.06
CA ASP A 100 -2.43 4.04 24.11
C ASP A 100 -1.64 2.72 24.21
N GLU A 101 -2.33 1.59 24.08
CA GLU A 101 -1.73 0.25 24.10
C GLU A 101 -0.88 -0.05 22.85
N LEU A 102 -1.30 0.43 21.67
CA LEU A 102 -0.52 0.25 20.44
C LEU A 102 0.80 1.04 20.48
N GLY A 103 0.83 2.16 21.19
CA GLY A 103 2.00 2.99 21.34
C GLY A 103 2.62 3.44 20.02
N LEU A 104 3.95 3.41 19.94
CA LEU A 104 4.72 4.06 18.87
C LEU A 104 4.38 3.56 17.47
N ILE A 105 4.06 2.28 17.29
CA ILE A 105 3.85 1.70 15.96
C ILE A 105 2.64 2.30 15.25
N PHE A 106 1.56 2.54 15.99
CA PHE A 106 0.36 3.19 15.47
C PHE A 106 0.64 4.64 15.11
N TYR A 107 1.38 5.38 15.95
CA TYR A 107 1.74 6.76 15.67
C TYR A 107 2.64 6.90 14.45
N ILE A 108 3.63 6.01 14.27
CA ILE A 108 4.48 5.98 13.07
C ILE A 108 3.61 5.68 11.84
N HIS A 109 2.78 4.63 11.89
CA HIS A 109 1.89 4.27 10.78
C HIS A 109 0.99 5.43 10.38
N ARG A 110 0.27 6.02 11.35
CA ARG A 110 -0.61 7.18 11.10
C ARG A 110 0.15 8.38 10.53
N SER A 111 1.28 8.75 11.12
CA SER A 111 2.02 9.96 10.73
C SER A 111 2.65 9.83 9.35
N PHE A 112 3.18 8.66 9.01
CA PHE A 112 3.74 8.43 7.68
C PHE A 112 2.64 8.36 6.61
N SER A 113 1.40 7.98 6.93
CA SER A 113 0.29 8.02 5.97
C SER A 113 -0.09 9.47 5.62
N TRP A 114 -0.07 10.38 6.61
CA TRP A 114 -0.19 11.82 6.35
C TRP A 114 0.97 12.37 5.52
N LEU A 115 2.20 11.90 5.77
CA LEU A 115 3.35 12.28 4.95
C LEU A 115 3.15 11.86 3.49
N VAL A 116 2.72 10.63 3.24
CA VAL A 116 2.40 10.15 1.89
C VAL A 116 1.31 10.99 1.23
N LEU A 117 0.26 11.39 1.97
CA LEU A 117 -0.76 12.30 1.46
C LEU A 117 -0.18 13.63 1.01
N ILE A 118 0.64 14.28 1.85
CA ILE A 118 1.23 15.58 1.54
C ILE A 118 2.10 15.48 0.28
N LEU A 119 3.01 14.49 0.24
CA LEU A 119 3.92 14.31 -0.88
C LEU A 119 3.17 13.98 -2.17
N LEU A 120 2.17 13.10 -2.11
CA LEU A 120 1.38 12.73 -3.28
C LEU A 120 0.46 13.86 -3.75
N THR A 121 -0.04 14.71 -2.84
CA THR A 121 -0.80 15.93 -3.18
C THR A 121 0.06 16.90 -3.98
N ILE A 122 1.31 17.12 -3.56
CA ILE A 122 2.25 17.99 -4.30
C ILE A 122 2.47 17.44 -5.71
N ILE A 123 2.75 16.14 -5.84
CA ILE A 123 2.95 15.51 -7.15
C ILE A 123 1.67 15.55 -8.01
N PHE A 124 0.50 15.31 -7.40
CA PHE A 124 -0.79 15.40 -8.07
C PHE A 124 -1.04 16.81 -8.63
N TRP A 125 -0.84 17.85 -7.81
CA TRP A 125 -1.04 19.23 -8.25
C TRP A 125 -0.12 19.62 -9.42
N LEU A 126 1.15 19.24 -9.36
CA LEU A 126 2.09 19.46 -10.46
C LEU A 126 1.72 18.67 -11.72
N ASN A 127 1.23 17.44 -11.54
CA ASN A 127 0.74 16.62 -12.63
C ASN A 127 -0.44 17.28 -13.36
N GLU A 128 -1.38 17.88 -12.62
CA GLU A 128 -2.52 18.61 -13.19
C GLU A 128 -2.12 19.87 -13.95
N LYS A 129 -1.05 20.54 -13.52
CA LYS A 129 -0.48 21.68 -14.25
C LYS A 129 0.34 21.28 -15.48
N GLY A 130 0.69 20.01 -15.59
CA GLY A 130 1.58 19.48 -16.62
C GLY A 130 0.87 18.51 -17.56
N ARG A 131 1.36 17.27 -17.57
CA ARG A 131 0.97 16.24 -18.55
C ARG A 131 -0.31 15.48 -18.17
N GLY A 132 -0.82 15.62 -16.95
CA GLY A 132 -2.07 14.99 -16.50
C GLY A 132 -2.04 13.45 -16.52
N TYR A 133 -0.95 12.84 -16.05
CA TYR A 133 -0.81 11.38 -16.06
C TYR A 133 -1.85 10.69 -15.16
N MET A 134 -2.67 9.83 -15.78
CA MET A 134 -3.72 9.07 -15.09
C MET A 134 -3.23 8.22 -13.91
N PRO A 135 -2.06 7.54 -13.96
CA PRO A 135 -1.60 6.76 -12.80
C PRO A 135 -1.39 7.60 -11.54
N ILE A 136 -0.96 8.86 -11.66
CA ILE A 136 -0.81 9.77 -10.51
C ILE A 136 -2.19 10.13 -9.94
N ARG A 137 -3.18 10.39 -10.81
CA ARG A 137 -4.56 10.64 -10.39
C ARG A 137 -5.17 9.43 -9.67
N TYR A 138 -4.99 8.23 -10.23
CA TYR A 138 -5.44 7.00 -9.59
C TYR A 138 -4.75 6.77 -8.25
N ALA A 139 -3.43 6.94 -8.16
CA ALA A 139 -2.72 6.83 -6.89
C ALA A 139 -3.29 7.80 -5.84
N PHE A 140 -3.58 9.05 -6.21
CA PHE A 140 -4.17 10.03 -5.31
C PHE A 140 -5.57 9.62 -4.81
N VAL A 141 -6.46 9.19 -5.72
CA VAL A 141 -7.81 8.72 -5.35
C VAL A 141 -7.77 7.47 -4.48
N LEU A 142 -6.91 6.49 -4.82
CA LEU A 142 -6.75 5.27 -4.04
C LEU A 142 -6.23 5.57 -2.63
N LEU A 143 -5.26 6.48 -2.50
CA LEU A 143 -4.76 6.94 -1.20
C LEU A 143 -5.85 7.64 -0.38
N ALA A 144 -6.68 8.46 -1.00
CA ALA A 144 -7.78 9.12 -0.29
C ALA A 144 -8.77 8.09 0.30
N ILE A 145 -9.14 7.06 -0.45
CA ILE A 145 -10.02 5.97 0.03
C ILE A 145 -9.33 5.17 1.15
N GLU A 146 -8.03 4.88 0.99
CA GLU A 146 -7.21 4.18 1.98
C GLU A 146 -7.14 4.95 3.31
N LEU A 147 -6.92 6.26 3.27
CA LEU A 147 -6.91 7.09 4.47
C LEU A 147 -8.27 7.20 5.14
N ILE A 148 -9.35 7.38 4.38
CA ILE A 148 -10.71 7.43 4.92
C ILE A 148 -11.02 6.11 5.64
N SER A 149 -10.73 4.97 5.00
CA SER A 149 -10.93 3.66 5.61
C SER A 149 -10.02 3.44 6.82
N GLY A 150 -8.77 3.90 6.81
CA GLY A 150 -7.87 3.83 7.97
C GLY A 150 -8.34 4.66 9.16
N VAL A 151 -8.86 5.86 8.91
CA VAL A 151 -9.48 6.71 9.96
C VAL A 151 -10.71 6.03 10.54
N LEU A 152 -11.58 5.44 9.70
CA LEU A 152 -12.75 4.69 10.16
C LEU A 152 -12.36 3.50 11.04
N LEU A 153 -11.33 2.75 10.66
CA LEU A 153 -10.81 1.63 11.45
C LEU A 153 -10.37 2.05 12.86
N ALA A 154 -9.78 3.23 12.99
CA ALA A 154 -9.36 3.76 14.28
C ALA A 154 -10.53 4.17 15.21
N HIS A 155 -11.73 4.40 14.66
CA HIS A 155 -12.85 4.99 15.42
C HIS A 155 -14.12 4.13 15.50
N VAL A 156 -14.20 3.01 14.77
CA VAL A 156 -15.45 2.23 14.63
C VAL A 156 -15.23 0.73 14.87
N ASP A 157 -14.71 0.32 16.04
CA ASP A 157 -14.52 -1.11 16.42
C ASP A 157 -13.92 -2.04 15.32
N MET A 158 -13.08 -1.51 14.42
CA MET A 158 -12.42 -2.27 13.33
C MET A 158 -13.36 -3.19 12.53
N PRO A 159 -14.39 -2.67 11.82
CA PRO A 159 -15.39 -3.49 11.15
C PRO A 159 -14.71 -4.31 10.05
N GLY A 160 -15.07 -5.59 9.95
CA GLY A 160 -14.43 -6.52 9.00
C GLY A 160 -14.41 -6.02 7.56
N LEU A 161 -15.52 -5.42 7.09
CA LEU A 161 -15.61 -4.85 5.74
C LEU A 161 -14.61 -3.71 5.52
N VAL A 162 -14.47 -2.79 6.49
CA VAL A 162 -13.55 -1.65 6.37
C VAL A 162 -12.10 -2.15 6.36
N ARG A 163 -11.79 -3.22 7.12
CA ARG A 163 -10.47 -3.86 7.13
C ARG A 163 -10.11 -4.41 5.74
N THR A 164 -11.06 -5.08 5.10
CA THR A 164 -10.90 -5.59 3.73
C THR A 164 -10.73 -4.46 2.71
N VAL A 165 -11.56 -3.41 2.81
CA VAL A 165 -11.47 -2.22 1.95
C VAL A 165 -10.09 -1.58 2.08
N HIS A 166 -9.65 -1.28 3.30
CA HIS A 166 -8.37 -0.63 3.55
C HIS A 166 -7.20 -1.40 2.92
N LEU A 167 -7.14 -2.72 3.13
CA LEU A 167 -6.09 -3.56 2.58
C LEU A 167 -6.15 -3.69 1.05
N LEU A 168 -7.35 -3.79 0.49
CA LEU A 168 -7.56 -3.86 -0.96
C LEU A 168 -7.04 -2.59 -1.63
N PHE A 169 -7.44 -1.42 -1.14
CA PHE A 169 -7.04 -0.13 -1.72
C PHE A 169 -5.55 0.15 -1.51
N ALA A 170 -4.96 -0.25 -0.38
CA ALA A 170 -3.51 -0.18 -0.16
C ALA A 170 -2.74 -1.04 -1.18
N SER A 171 -3.22 -2.26 -1.45
CA SER A 171 -2.61 -3.17 -2.44
C SER A 171 -2.74 -2.65 -3.88
N MET A 172 -3.89 -2.03 -4.21
CA MET A 172 -4.08 -1.37 -5.51
C MET A 172 -3.17 -0.15 -5.66
N LEU A 173 -3.04 0.69 -4.61
CA LEU A 173 -2.14 1.83 -4.59
C LEU A 173 -0.69 1.38 -4.84
N PHE A 174 -0.24 0.35 -4.12
CA PHE A 174 1.07 -0.27 -4.33
C PHE A 174 1.27 -0.68 -5.81
N GLY A 175 0.28 -1.38 -6.38
CA GLY A 175 0.35 -1.83 -7.78
C GLY A 175 0.41 -0.68 -8.79
N VAL A 176 -0.40 0.37 -8.59
CA VAL A 176 -0.41 1.56 -9.47
C VAL A 176 0.93 2.31 -9.39
N LEU A 177 1.45 2.54 -8.18
CA LEU A 177 2.75 3.20 -8.00
C LEU A 177 3.88 2.38 -8.62
N TRP A 178 3.89 1.06 -8.39
CA TRP A 178 4.88 0.16 -8.98
C TRP A 178 4.84 0.17 -10.52
N MET A 179 3.64 0.03 -11.10
CA MET A 179 3.46 0.07 -12.54
C MET A 179 3.93 1.41 -13.14
N PHE A 180 3.62 2.52 -12.46
CA PHE A 180 4.03 3.84 -12.90
C PHE A 180 5.55 4.00 -12.88
N LEU A 181 6.20 3.59 -11.79
CA LEU A 181 7.66 3.68 -11.62
C LEU A 181 8.43 2.85 -12.65
N LEU A 182 7.92 1.67 -13.01
CA LEU A 182 8.50 0.83 -14.08
C LEU A 182 8.44 1.50 -15.47
N ARG A 183 7.52 2.44 -15.69
CA ARG A 183 7.28 3.11 -16.98
C ARG A 183 7.82 4.55 -17.04
N VAL A 184 8.26 5.11 -15.91
CA VAL A 184 8.82 6.46 -15.82
C VAL A 184 10.28 6.49 -16.28
N ARG A 185 10.57 7.39 -17.23
CA ARG A 185 11.93 7.80 -17.58
C ARG A 185 12.18 9.22 -17.07
N GLY A 186 13.40 9.47 -16.59
CA GLY A 186 13.81 10.84 -16.27
C GLY A 186 14.10 11.58 -17.56
N ILE A 187 13.62 12.81 -17.69
CA ILE A 187 14.10 13.71 -18.73
C ILE A 187 15.49 14.17 -18.26
N HIS A 188 16.54 13.84 -19.01
CA HIS A 188 17.82 14.52 -18.87
C HIS A 188 17.68 15.83 -19.65
N SER A 189 17.55 16.94 -18.92
CA SER A 189 17.71 18.30 -19.46
C SER A 189 19.15 18.53 -19.87
#